data_AF-A0A7R8YML2-F1
#
_entry.id   AF-A0A7R8YML2-F1
#
_cell.length_a   1.000
_cell.length_b   1.000
_cell.length_c   1.000
_cell.angle_alpha   90.00
_cell.angle_beta   90.00
_cell.angle_gamma   90.00
#
_symmetry.space_group_name_H-M   'P 1'
#
loop_
_entity.id
_entity.type
_entity.pdbx_description
1 polymer ?
#
loop_
_entity_poly.entity_id
_entity_poly.type
_entity_poly.pdbx_seq_one_letter_code
_entity_poly.pdbx_strand_id
1 'polypeptide(L)'
;MATGEIRMKVLSLYKSLLRESQKFSSYNFRMYALRKIRDEFREKKLLTDPARIKEEINFAEKNLGIIKRQVIVGNLYSTEKLIIEKNN
;
A
#
# COMPACT_ATOMS: atom_id res chain seq x y z
N MET A 1 12.71 13.85 16.69
CA MET A 1 12.50 13.87 15.22
C MET A 1 12.85 12.49 14.68
N ALA A 2 12.05 11.91 13.77
CA ALA A 2 12.42 10.63 13.16
C ALA A 2 13.80 10.76 12.50
N THR A 3 14.71 9.83 12.78
CA THR A 3 16.06 9.83 12.21
C THR A 3 15.98 9.75 10.68
N GLY A 4 16.98 10.28 9.96
CA GLY A 4 16.99 10.29 8.50
C GLY A 4 16.79 8.90 7.89
N GLU A 5 17.31 7.86 8.55
CA GLU A 5 17.12 6.46 8.21
C GLU A 5 15.65 6.01 8.27
N ILE A 6 14.94 6.32 9.37
CA ILE A 6 13.52 5.99 9.53
C ILE A 6 12.70 6.65 8.42
N ARG A 7 12.98 7.91 8.10
CA ARG A 7 12.28 8.62 7.02
C ARG A 7 12.49 7.95 5.67
N MET A 8 13.71 7.54 5.34
CA MET A 8 14.00 6.81 4.09
C MET A 8 13.27 5.48 4.05
N LYS A 9 13.25 4.73 5.15
CA LYS A 9 12.54 3.45 5.26
C LYS A 9 11.04 3.62 5.03
N VAL A 10 10.40 4.59 5.69
CA VAL A 10 8.97 4.90 5.52
C VAL A 10 8.64 5.26 4.08
N LEU A 11 9.44 6.12 3.43
CA LEU A 11 9.20 6.53 2.05
C LEU A 11 9.40 5.37 1.06
N SER A 12 10.39 4.52 1.30
CA SER A 12 10.62 3.31 0.49
C SER A 12 9.43 2.36 0.61
N LEU A 13 8.96 2.11 1.83
CA LEU A 13 7.82 1.23 2.10
C LEU A 13 6.52 1.77 1.48
N TYR A 14 6.26 3.07 1.60
CA TYR A 14 5.14 3.74 0.94
C TYR A 14 5.14 3.51 -0.58
N LYS A 15 6.29 3.74 -1.24
CA LYS A 15 6.43 3.52 -2.68
C LYS A 15 6.21 2.05 -3.07
N SER A 16 6.74 1.11 -2.28
CA SER A 16 6.54 -0.32 -2.50
C SER A 16 5.07 -0.71 -2.38
N LEU A 17 4.37 -0.24 -1.34
CA LEU A 17 2.94 -0.49 -1.15
C LEU A 17 2.10 0.03 -2.33
N LEU A 18 2.36 1.26 -2.79
CA LEU A 18 1.66 1.81 -3.95
C LEU A 18 1.95 1.02 -5.23
N ARG A 19 3.21 0.68 -5.49
CA ARG A 19 3.61 -0.08 -6.69
C ARG A 19 3.00 -1.48 -6.71
N GLU A 20 2.99 -2.19 -5.59
CA GLU A 20 2.36 -3.51 -5.54
C GLU A 20 0.84 -3.40 -5.66
N SER A 21 0.21 -2.40 -5.04
CA SER A 21 -1.24 -2.20 -5.14
C SER A 21 -1.71 -1.88 -6.56
N GLN A 22 -0.88 -1.22 -7.39
CA GLN A 22 -1.20 -0.98 -8.80
C GLN A 22 -1.32 -2.27 -9.62
N LYS A 23 -0.72 -3.37 -9.17
CA LYS A 23 -0.71 -4.65 -9.89
C LYS A 23 -1.97 -5.49 -9.70
N PHE A 24 -2.89 -5.07 -8.82
CA PHE A 24 -4.19 -5.75 -8.70
C PHE A 24 -4.94 -5.70 -10.03
N SER A 25 -5.35 -6.86 -10.54
CA SER A 25 -6.24 -6.98 -11.71
C SER A 25 -7.60 -6.33 -11.45
N SER A 26 -8.20 -6.63 -10.30
CA SER A 26 -9.48 -6.07 -9.86
C SER A 26 -9.40 -4.55 -9.62
N TYR A 27 -10.24 -3.80 -10.32
CA TYR A 27 -10.38 -2.34 -10.16
C TYR A 27 -10.66 -1.94 -8.72
N ASN A 28 -11.63 -2.60 -8.09
CA ASN A 28 -12.09 -2.25 -6.75
C ASN A 28 -10.95 -2.40 -5.73
N PHE A 29 -10.21 -3.51 -5.79
CA PHE A 29 -9.07 -3.73 -4.90
C PHE A 29 -7.91 -2.78 -5.18
N ARG A 30 -7.59 -2.55 -6.45
CA ARG A 30 -6.56 -1.58 -6.87
C ARG A 30 -6.87 -0.18 -6.33
N MET A 31 -8.08 0.33 -6.56
CA MET A 31 -8.47 1.67 -6.14
C MET A 31 -8.60 1.80 -4.63
N TYR A 32 -9.18 0.80 -3.96
CA TYR A 32 -9.27 0.78 -2.51
C TYR A 32 -7.90 0.79 -1.84
N ALA A 33 -6.99 -0.11 -2.25
CA ALA A 33 -5.66 -0.22 -1.67
C ALA A 33 -4.87 1.08 -1.86
N LEU A 34 -4.87 1.66 -3.07
CA LEU A 34 -4.19 2.92 -3.36
C LEU A 34 -4.71 4.08 -2.51
N ARG A 35 -6.03 4.20 -2.35
CA ARG A 35 -6.64 5.23 -1.50
C ARG A 35 -6.26 5.01 -0.04
N LYS A 36 -6.48 3.81 0.49
CA LYS A 36 -6.22 3.47 1.88
C LYS A 36 -4.76 3.71 2.27
N ILE A 37 -3.80 3.30 1.42
CA ILE A 37 -2.38 3.53 1.66
C ILE A 37 -2.06 5.04 1.70
N ARG A 38 -2.62 5.84 0.80
CA ARG A 38 -2.40 7.29 0.80
C ARG A 38 -2.95 7.95 2.06
N ASP A 39 -4.16 7.57 2.45
CA ASP A 39 -4.85 8.16 3.60
C ASP A 39 -4.12 7.81 4.91
N GLU A 40 -3.77 6.54 5.11
CA GLU A 40 -3.06 6.07 6.30
C GLU A 40 -1.69 6.74 6.49
N PHE A 41 -0.90 6.86 5.42
CA PHE A 41 0.40 7.52 5.50
C PHE A 41 0.28 9.03 5.71
N ARG A 42 -0.79 9.65 5.21
CA ARG A 42 -1.06 11.07 5.44
C ARG A 42 -1.50 11.31 6.88
N GLU A 43 -2.40 10.48 7.40
CA GLU A 43 -2.91 10.56 8.77
C GLU A 43 -1.76 10.41 9.80
N LYS A 44 -0.85 9.46 9.57
CA LYS A 44 0.27 9.16 10.47
C LYS A 44 1.51 10.05 10.25
N LYS A 45 1.45 11.04 9.35
CA LYS A 45 2.59 11.91 9.02
C LYS A 45 3.15 12.67 10.23
N LEU A 46 2.29 13.04 11.17
CA LEU A 46 2.65 13.82 12.36
C LEU A 46 3.02 12.96 13.58
N LEU A 47 3.09 11.63 13.41
CA LEU A 47 3.48 10.74 14.49
C LEU A 47 4.95 10.99 14.87
N THR A 48 5.20 11.26 16.15
CA THR A 48 6.54 11.59 16.67
C THR A 48 7.10 10.52 17.62
N ASP A 49 6.23 9.69 18.21
CA ASP A 49 6.61 8.62 19.12
C ASP A 49 7.36 7.50 18.37
N PRO A 50 8.65 7.27 18.67
CA PRO A 50 9.47 6.25 18.00
C PRO A 50 8.91 4.82 18.14
N ALA A 51 8.27 4.49 19.26
CA ALA A 51 7.72 3.15 19.49
C ALA A 51 6.54 2.89 18.53
N ARG A 52 5.60 3.83 18.47
CA ARG A 52 4.47 3.78 17.54
C ARG A 52 4.91 3.82 16.07
N ILE A 53 5.91 4.62 15.72
CA ILE A 53 6.45 4.64 14.35
C ILE A 53 6.97 3.25 13.97
N LYS A 54 7.68 2.57 14.86
CA LYS A 54 8.19 1.21 14.63
C LYS A 54 7.05 0.20 14.45
N GLU A 55 6.00 0.30 15.26
CA GLU A 55 4.81 -0.56 15.14
C GLU A 55 4.12 -0.37 13.79
N GLU A 56 3.93 0.87 13.35
CA GLU A 56 3.32 1.20 12.06
C GLU A 56 4.16 0.75 10.86
N ILE A 57 5.49 0.85 10.96
CA ILE A 57 6.40 0.30 9.94
C ILE A 57 6.23 -1.22 9.84
N ASN A 58 6.23 -1.93 10.97
CA ASN A 58 6.05 -3.38 10.99
C ASN A 58 4.67 -3.79 10.44
N PHE A 59 3.63 -3.03 10.76
CA PHE A 59 2.29 -3.23 10.22
C PHE A 59 2.26 -3.04 8.70
N ALA A 60 2.88 -1.97 8.19
CA ALA A 60 2.99 -1.70 6.77
C ALA A 60 3.80 -2.78 6.03
N GLU A 61 4.88 -3.30 6.61
CA GLU A 61 5.67 -4.42 6.05
C GLU A 61 4.84 -5.71 5.95
N LYS A 62 4.07 -6.05 6.99
CA LYS A 62 3.14 -7.19 6.97
C LYS A 62 2.09 -7.03 5.86
N ASN A 63 1.49 -5.84 5.73
CA ASN A 63 0.51 -5.54 4.69
C ASN A 63 1.10 -5.59 3.28
N LEU A 64 2.36 -5.17 3.08
CA LEU A 64 3.05 -5.33 1.81
C LEU A 64 3.13 -6.81 1.41
N GLY A 65 3.43 -7.70 2.37
CA GLY A 65 3.42 -9.14 2.14
C GLY A 65 2.03 -9.67 1.75
N ILE A 66 0.98 -9.17 2.41
CA ILE A 66 -0.41 -9.53 2.07
C ILE A 66 -0.76 -9.08 0.65
N ILE A 67 -0.50 -7.81 0.31
CA ILE A 67 -0.79 -7.25 -1.02
C ILE A 67 -0.08 -8.06 -2.10
N LYS A 68 1.21 -8.37 -1.93
CA LYS A 68 1.95 -9.19 -2.90
C LYS A 68 1.28 -10.54 -3.16
N ARG A 69 0.85 -11.26 -2.12
CA ARG A 69 0.15 -12.55 -2.27
C ARG A 69 -1.21 -12.37 -2.94
N GLN A 70 -1.97 -11.36 -2.53
CA GLN A 70 -3.31 -11.10 -3.06
C GLN A 70 -3.27 -10.67 -4.52
N VAL A 71 -2.24 -9.92 -4.94
CA VAL A 71 -1.99 -9.59 -6.35
C VAL A 71 -1.77 -10.86 -7.17
N ILE A 72 -0.93 -11.78 -6.69
CA ILE A 72 -0.67 -13.05 -7.38
C ILE A 72 -1.96 -13.86 -7.54
N VAL A 73 -2.71 -14.05 -6.45
CA VAL A 73 -3.98 -14.80 -6.47
C VAL A 73 -5.01 -14.12 -7.38
N GLY A 74 -5.16 -12.80 -7.29
CA GLY A 74 -6.08 -12.04 -8.13
C GLY A 74 -5.72 -12.05 -9.61
N ASN A 75 -4.44 -12.25 -9.96
CA ASN A 75 -4.00 -12.41 -11.34
C ASN A 75 -4.25 -13.85 -11.85
N LEU A 76 -4.04 -14.87 -11.02
CA LEU A 76 -4.34 -16.27 -11.35
C LEU A 76 -5.84 -16.48 -11.63
N TYR A 77 -6.70 -15.78 -10.88
CA TYR A 77 -8.16 -15.86 -11.01
C TYR A 77 -8.76 -14.52 -11.44
N SER A 78 -8.17 -13.88 -12.44
CA SER A 78 -8.65 -12.60 -12.95
C SER A 78 -9.95 -12.74 -13.77
N THR A 79 -10.74 -11.68 -13.78
CA THR A 79 -12.00 -11.57 -14.53
C THR A 79 -11.90 -10.45 -15.56
N GLU A 80 -12.94 -10.32 -16.41
CA GLU A 80 -13.05 -9.17 -17.30
C GLU A 80 -13.04 -7.84 -16.53
N LYS A 81 -12.51 -6.81 -17.19
CA LYS A 81 -12.52 -5.44 -16.68
C LYS A 81 -13.95 -4.89 -16.61
N LEU A 82 -14.19 -4.04 -15.62
CA LEU A 82 -15.47 -3.34 -15.47
C LEU A 82 -15.72 -2.38 -16.66
N ILE A 83 -16.99 -2.06 -16.93
CA ILE A 83 -17.37 -1.12 -18.01
C ILE A 83 -16.69 0.24 -17.83
N ILE A 84 -16.57 0.72 -16.59
CA ILE A 84 -15.91 1.99 -16.24
C ILE A 84 -14.40 2.00 -16.54
N GLU A 85 -13.80 0.85 -16.82
CA GLU A 85 -12.37 0.74 -17.18
C GLU A 85 -12.15 0.74 -18.70
N LYS A 86 -13.21 0.62 -19.52
CA LYS A 86 -13.10 0.49 -20.98
C LYS A 86 -12.91 1.83 -21.72
N ASN A 87 -13.16 2.95 -21.04
CA ASN A 87 -13.19 4.30 -21.65
C ASN A 87 -12.02 5.21 -21.25
N ASN A 88 -10.91 4.65 -20.77
CA ASN A 88 -9.67 5.38 -20.45
C ASN A 88 -8.49 4.83 -21.23
#